data_AF-A0A959AZC4-F1
#
_entry.id   AF-A0A959AZC4-F1
#
_cell.length_a   1.000
_cell.length_b   1.000
_cell.length_c   1.000
_cell.angle_alpha   90.00
_cell.angle_beta   90.00
_cell.angle_gamma   90.00
#
_symmetry.space_group_name_H-M   'P 1'
#
loop_
_entity.id
_entity.type
_entity.pdbx_description
1 polymer ?
#
loop_
_entity_poly.entity_id
_entity_poly.type
_entity_poly.pdbx_seq_one_letter_code
_entity_poly.pdbx_strand_id
1 'polypeptide(L)'
;YLEKPTHLLHYFPDGENISDEQLLDYLFEVEYLAEGGAISRNEKRERIRYAFRRRFNPHLRAPGNKALFERRVVAEHFCRLLIQATGRLSRTRLKALVTHLLFDDAICDYLRFFQAAGYLLVPEFEALLQHCQNSAPAPALPSGAEEAMNQNLHRSLAFSALLHQLTRGIPDWRPETIRFWEGLREFVLKNPTIDRERLQRSGMQKFYIMHPEGRLANRYHYHSEDDFRNSMSISFDEDIGKEASAAAARLPELLQIPLIAELFREKGYAESFEPGEFILSPPLFQNIYLGALGEAIGERVLSSYGMECRPLEQGEYELFDARISEQLYVDFKFWGAHTRVDAQEQKEKIRRKMAQANVTCVLIVNIVSPDGRFEPIPGGDGIVEVPGLVDARRGVILQPAIEFIHQYISEHA
;
A
#
# COMPACT_ATOMS: atom_id res chain seq x y z
N TYR A 1 17.63 -28.03 30.11
CA TYR A 1 17.04 -26.91 30.84
C TYR A 1 16.82 -25.77 29.85
N LEU A 2 15.61 -25.22 29.79
CA LEU A 2 15.24 -24.06 28.98
C LEU A 2 14.97 -22.89 29.93
N GLU A 3 15.84 -21.89 29.87
CA GLU A 3 15.64 -20.64 30.60
C GLU A 3 14.76 -19.70 29.77
N LYS A 4 13.97 -18.86 30.44
CA LYS A 4 13.22 -17.79 29.78
C LYS A 4 14.18 -16.82 29.09
N PRO A 5 14.05 -16.59 27.77
CA PRO A 5 14.73 -15.49 27.09
C PRO A 5 14.46 -14.14 27.78
N THR A 6 15.52 -13.47 28.22
CA THR A 6 15.46 -12.17 28.94
C THR A 6 15.71 -10.96 28.04
N HIS A 7 16.36 -11.15 26.88
CA HIS A 7 16.73 -10.10 25.93
C HIS A 7 15.94 -10.23 24.61
N LEU A 8 14.61 -10.23 24.71
CA LEU A 8 13.72 -10.34 23.53
C LEU A 8 13.44 -9.00 22.86
N LEU A 9 13.39 -7.96 23.69
CA LEU A 9 13.20 -6.59 23.28
C LEU A 9 14.43 -5.81 23.72
N HIS A 10 14.97 -4.99 22.83
CA HIS A 10 16.07 -4.11 23.14
C HIS A 10 15.64 -3.12 24.23
N TYR A 11 16.47 -2.97 25.26
CA TYR A 11 16.26 -1.98 26.30
C TYR A 11 17.57 -1.29 26.62
N PHE A 12 17.47 -0.05 27.09
CA PHE A 12 18.61 0.73 27.53
C PHE A 12 18.76 0.57 29.05
N PRO A 13 19.89 0.04 29.55
CA PRO A 13 20.14 -0.08 30.99
C PRO A 13 20.04 1.28 31.69
N ASP A 14 19.40 1.38 32.85
CA ASP A 14 19.22 2.67 33.55
C ASP A 14 20.57 3.29 33.96
N GLY A 15 20.71 4.61 33.76
CA GLY A 15 21.94 5.34 34.10
C GLY A 15 23.10 5.16 33.10
N GLU A 16 23.00 4.26 32.14
CA GLU A 16 24.05 4.04 31.14
C GLU A 16 23.84 4.89 29.88
N ASN A 17 24.97 5.23 29.24
CA ASN A 17 24.98 5.87 27.93
C ASN A 17 24.65 4.84 26.84
N ILE A 18 23.92 5.28 25.81
CA ILE A 18 23.52 4.43 24.68
C ILE A 18 24.53 4.59 23.55
N SER A 19 25.07 3.47 23.04
CA SER A 19 25.89 3.47 21.82
C SER A 19 25.04 3.66 20.56
N ASP A 20 25.67 4.06 19.45
CA ASP A 20 24.96 4.16 18.16
C ASP A 20 24.38 2.81 17.71
N GLU A 21 25.11 1.72 17.95
CA GLU A 21 24.67 0.35 17.65
C GLU A 21 23.40 -0.02 18.43
N GLN A 22 23.40 0.19 19.76
CA GLN A 22 22.23 -0.08 20.60
C GLN A 22 21.01 0.75 20.19
N LEU A 23 21.23 2.01 19.79
CA LEU A 23 20.16 2.87 19.29
C LEU A 23 19.59 2.33 17.97
N LEU A 24 20.45 1.94 17.03
CA LEU A 24 20.03 1.38 15.75
C LEU A 24 19.25 0.08 15.93
N ASP A 25 19.74 -0.84 16.76
CA ASP A 25 19.09 -2.11 17.04
C ASP A 25 17.68 -1.91 17.62
N TYR A 26 17.54 -0.97 18.56
CA TYR A 26 16.23 -0.59 19.11
C TYR A 26 15.29 -0.01 18.05
N LEU A 27 15.80 0.87 17.17
CA LEU A 27 14.97 1.46 16.11
C LEU A 27 14.53 0.40 15.09
N PHE A 28 15.41 -0.53 14.71
CA PHE A 28 15.06 -1.65 13.85
C PHE A 28 13.99 -2.55 14.47
N GLU A 29 14.08 -2.84 15.76
CA GLU A 29 13.04 -3.59 16.47
C GLU A 29 11.70 -2.86 16.47
N VAL A 30 11.69 -1.56 16.74
CA VAL A 30 10.47 -0.75 16.72
C VAL A 30 9.84 -0.74 15.32
N GLU A 31 10.65 -0.68 14.27
CA GLU A 31 10.16 -0.81 12.88
C GLU A 31 9.59 -2.20 12.61
N TYR A 32 10.27 -3.26 13.03
CA TYR A 32 9.81 -4.63 12.86
C TYR A 32 8.46 -4.88 13.56
N LEU A 33 8.31 -4.40 14.80
CA LEU A 33 7.06 -4.49 15.56
C LEU A 33 5.93 -3.73 14.87
N ALA A 34 6.23 -2.58 14.27
CA ALA A 34 5.23 -1.79 13.53
C ALA A 34 4.85 -2.44 12.19
N GLU A 35 5.81 -2.99 11.45
CA GLU A 35 5.57 -3.72 10.19
C GLU A 35 4.68 -4.96 10.44
N GLY A 36 4.88 -5.64 11.57
CA GLY A 36 4.04 -6.75 12.02
C GLY A 36 2.71 -6.33 12.68
N GLY A 37 2.45 -5.03 12.88
CA GLY A 37 1.26 -4.49 13.53
C GLY A 37 1.12 -4.75 15.03
N ALA A 38 2.19 -5.24 15.68
CA ALA A 38 2.22 -5.48 17.12
C ALA A 38 2.10 -4.18 17.93
N ILE A 39 2.50 -3.05 17.33
CA ILE A 39 2.34 -1.71 17.88
C ILE A 39 1.62 -0.80 16.90
N SER A 40 0.82 0.11 17.46
CA SER A 40 0.20 1.19 16.72
C SER A 40 1.21 2.25 16.27
N ARG A 41 0.79 3.12 15.34
CA ARG A 41 1.59 4.28 14.91
C ARG A 41 1.96 5.21 16.07
N ASN A 42 1.05 5.39 17.03
CA ASN A 42 1.31 6.24 18.19
C ASN A 42 2.37 5.62 19.09
N GLU A 43 2.26 4.33 19.38
CA GLU A 43 3.25 3.59 20.16
C GLU A 43 4.63 3.56 19.49
N LYS A 44 4.68 3.41 18.16
CA LYS A 44 5.90 3.54 17.37
C LYS A 44 6.54 4.91 17.57
N ARG A 45 5.76 5.98 17.41
CA ARG A 45 6.24 7.37 17.56
C ARG A 45 6.73 7.65 18.98
N GLU A 46 6.04 7.14 19.99
CA GLU A 46 6.46 7.24 21.39
C GLU A 46 7.78 6.52 21.66
N ARG A 47 7.96 5.31 21.12
CA ARG A 47 9.20 4.53 21.26
C ARG A 47 10.37 5.18 20.56
N ILE A 48 10.19 5.70 19.35
CA ILE A 48 11.22 6.46 18.65
C ILE A 48 11.61 7.71 19.45
N ARG A 49 10.63 8.48 19.93
CA ARG A 49 10.88 9.66 20.78
C ARG A 49 11.61 9.30 22.07
N TYR A 50 11.23 8.19 22.69
CA TYR A 50 11.90 7.66 23.88
C TYR A 50 13.37 7.36 23.58
N ALA A 51 13.66 6.61 22.52
CA ALA A 51 15.03 6.22 22.17
C ALA A 51 15.97 7.43 22.01
N PHE A 52 15.52 8.45 21.26
CA PHE A 52 16.30 9.67 21.08
C PHE A 52 16.42 10.49 22.38
N ARG A 53 15.37 10.61 23.18
CA ARG A 53 15.44 11.35 24.46
C ARG A 53 16.29 10.65 25.51
N ARG A 54 16.27 9.32 25.54
CA ARG A 54 17.06 8.50 26.47
C ARG A 54 18.57 8.67 26.26
N ARG A 55 19.00 9.11 25.06
CA ARG A 55 20.40 9.48 24.78
C ARG A 55 20.86 10.74 25.53
N PHE A 56 19.94 11.64 25.85
CA PHE A 56 20.23 12.89 26.57
C PHE A 56 19.82 12.84 28.05
N ASN A 57 18.95 11.91 28.42
CA ASN A 57 18.50 11.72 29.80
C ASN A 57 18.65 10.24 30.21
N PRO A 58 19.73 9.88 30.91
CA PRO A 58 20.02 8.50 31.30
C PRO A 58 18.98 7.81 32.20
N HIS A 59 18.10 8.58 32.84
CA HIS A 59 17.09 8.06 33.76
C HIS A 59 15.68 8.11 33.19
N LEU A 60 15.55 8.34 31.88
CA LEU A 60 14.26 8.36 31.23
C LEU A 60 13.62 6.97 31.25
N ARG A 61 12.41 6.89 31.80
CA ARG A 61 11.64 5.63 31.86
C ARG A 61 11.21 5.16 30.48
N ALA A 62 11.37 3.87 30.24
CA ALA A 62 10.92 3.20 29.03
C ALA A 62 9.39 3.17 28.93
N PRO A 63 8.83 3.15 27.70
CA PRO A 63 7.43 2.83 27.47
C PRO A 63 7.08 1.45 28.05
N GLY A 64 5.83 1.27 28.47
CA GLY A 64 5.36 -0.01 28.98
C GLY A 64 5.39 -1.10 27.91
N ASN A 65 6.03 -2.23 28.20
CA ASN A 65 6.12 -3.39 27.31
C ASN A 65 5.19 -4.56 27.71
N LYS A 66 4.38 -4.40 28.77
CA LYS A 66 3.55 -5.50 29.28
C LYS A 66 2.57 -6.05 28.23
N ALA A 67 1.81 -5.17 27.59
CA ALA A 67 0.87 -5.55 26.53
C ALA A 67 1.57 -6.03 25.25
N LEU A 68 2.85 -5.69 25.04
CA LEU A 68 3.65 -6.12 23.89
C LEU A 68 3.98 -7.61 23.98
N PHE A 69 4.30 -8.12 25.17
CA PHE A 69 4.59 -9.54 25.39
C PHE A 69 3.37 -10.45 25.17
N GLU A 70 2.16 -9.87 25.22
CA GLU A 70 0.88 -10.55 24.98
C GLU A 70 0.49 -10.54 23.49
N ARG A 71 1.26 -9.88 22.61
CA ARG A 71 1.02 -9.85 21.15
C ARG A 71 1.57 -11.10 20.48
N ARG A 72 0.87 -11.59 19.45
CA ARG A 72 1.23 -12.83 18.73
C ARG A 72 2.62 -12.74 18.11
N VAL A 73 2.97 -11.60 17.51
CA VAL A 73 4.29 -11.41 16.85
C VAL A 73 5.46 -11.55 17.84
N VAL A 74 5.28 -11.06 19.07
CA VAL A 74 6.31 -11.17 20.12
C VAL A 74 6.38 -12.61 20.64
N ALA A 75 5.23 -13.28 20.80
CA ALA A 75 5.18 -14.70 21.13
C ALA A 75 5.84 -15.56 20.04
N GLU A 76 5.63 -15.28 18.76
CA GLU A 76 6.29 -15.98 17.64
C GLU A 76 7.80 -15.78 17.64
N HIS A 77 8.27 -14.56 17.89
CA HIS A 77 9.70 -14.27 18.03
C HIS A 77 10.32 -15.06 19.20
N PHE A 78 9.62 -15.11 20.33
CA PHE A 78 10.01 -15.91 21.50
C PHE A 78 10.08 -17.40 21.18
N CYS A 79 9.04 -17.92 20.52
CA CYS A 79 8.95 -19.33 20.15
C CYS A 79 10.05 -19.72 19.17
N ARG A 80 10.46 -18.84 18.27
CA ARG A 80 11.60 -19.09 17.37
C ARG A 80 12.88 -19.42 18.14
N LEU A 81 13.19 -18.70 19.22
CA LEU A 81 14.35 -18.98 20.06
C LEU A 81 14.22 -20.33 20.78
N LEU A 82 13.03 -20.62 21.31
CA LEU A 82 12.76 -21.90 21.98
C LEU A 82 12.80 -23.09 21.03
N ILE A 83 12.28 -22.97 19.80
CA ILE A 83 12.36 -23.99 18.76
C ILE A 83 13.83 -24.24 18.40
N GLN A 84 14.64 -23.19 18.28
CA GLN A 84 16.08 -23.37 18.03
C GLN A 84 16.79 -24.05 19.20
N ALA A 85 16.48 -23.66 20.45
CA ALA A 85 17.08 -24.22 21.65
C ALA A 85 16.70 -25.70 21.83
N THR A 86 15.42 -26.04 21.66
CA THR A 86 14.93 -27.43 21.71
C THR A 86 15.46 -28.24 20.54
N GLY A 87 15.49 -27.69 19.32
CA GLY A 87 16.02 -28.35 18.14
C GLY A 87 17.52 -28.72 18.25
N ARG A 88 18.30 -28.03 19.10
CA ARG A 88 19.69 -28.47 19.41
C ARG A 88 19.72 -29.83 20.12
N LEU A 89 18.72 -30.15 20.94
CA LEU A 89 18.57 -31.46 21.58
C LEU A 89 18.27 -32.54 20.53
N SER A 90 17.49 -32.18 19.50
CA SER A 90 17.08 -33.11 18.46
C SER A 90 18.19 -33.44 17.43
N ARG A 91 19.40 -32.88 17.55
CA ARG A 91 20.52 -33.10 16.60
C ARG A 91 21.50 -34.21 17.01
N THR A 92 21.22 -34.99 18.04
CA THR A 92 22.09 -36.09 18.46
C THR A 92 21.87 -37.37 17.64
N ARG A 93 22.95 -38.06 17.28
CA ARG A 93 22.92 -39.34 16.53
C ARG A 93 22.32 -40.48 17.35
N LEU A 94 22.51 -40.46 18.66
CA LEU A 94 21.92 -41.39 19.61
C LEU A 94 20.75 -40.71 20.30
N LYS A 95 19.54 -41.20 20.03
CA LYS A 95 18.30 -40.70 20.62
C LYS A 95 18.02 -41.46 21.91
N ALA A 96 17.80 -40.72 22.99
CA ALA A 96 17.26 -41.32 24.20
C ALA A 96 15.82 -41.80 23.94
N LEU A 97 15.43 -42.91 24.56
CA LEU A 97 14.05 -43.42 24.51
C LEU A 97 13.05 -42.42 25.10
N VAL A 98 13.49 -41.66 26.10
CA VAL A 98 12.71 -40.62 26.78
C VAL A 98 13.59 -39.38 26.94
N THR A 99 13.09 -38.22 26.53
CA THR A 99 13.75 -36.92 26.72
C THR A 99 13.03 -36.15 27.82
N HIS A 100 13.74 -35.81 28.89
CA HIS A 100 13.20 -34.96 29.96
C HIS A 100 13.56 -33.49 29.71
N LEU A 101 12.53 -32.63 29.62
CA LEU A 101 12.69 -31.19 29.50
C LEU A 101 12.46 -30.53 30.86
N LEU A 102 13.48 -29.82 31.34
CA LEU A 102 13.33 -28.87 32.44
C LEU A 102 13.19 -27.47 31.82
N PHE A 103 12.23 -26.67 32.26
CA PHE A 103 12.00 -25.33 31.72
C PHE A 103 11.48 -24.39 32.83
N ASP A 104 11.69 -23.09 32.63
CA ASP A 104 11.10 -22.03 33.47
C ASP A 104 9.59 -21.88 33.19
N ASP A 105 8.74 -21.96 34.22
CA ASP A 105 7.27 -21.92 34.10
C ASP A 105 6.77 -20.66 33.37
N ALA A 106 7.51 -19.55 33.49
CA ALA A 106 7.23 -18.30 32.79
C ALA A 106 7.29 -18.43 31.24
N ILE A 107 7.86 -19.50 30.69
CA ILE A 107 7.80 -19.82 29.26
C ILE A 107 6.36 -20.11 28.82
N CYS A 108 5.55 -20.70 29.69
CA CYS A 108 4.17 -21.04 29.34
C CYS A 108 3.31 -19.81 29.07
N ASP A 109 3.62 -18.65 29.64
CA ASP A 109 2.91 -17.41 29.35
C ASP A 109 2.99 -17.01 27.87
N TYR A 110 4.06 -17.39 27.17
CA TYR A 110 4.24 -17.07 25.75
C TYR A 110 3.74 -18.19 24.84
N LEU A 111 4.01 -19.45 25.19
CA LEU A 111 3.62 -20.61 24.38
C LEU A 111 2.09 -20.75 24.26
N ARG A 112 1.33 -20.20 25.22
CA ARG A 112 -0.14 -20.12 25.14
C ARG A 112 -0.63 -19.27 23.96
N PHE A 113 0.14 -18.28 23.51
CA PHE A 113 -0.22 -17.41 22.37
C PHE A 113 0.36 -17.88 21.04
N PHE A 114 1.20 -18.94 21.04
CA PHE A 114 1.83 -19.45 19.84
C PHE A 114 0.88 -20.36 19.04
N GLN A 115 0.80 -20.12 17.73
CA GLN A 115 0.07 -20.98 16.81
C GLN A 115 1.04 -21.89 16.05
N ALA A 116 0.88 -23.20 16.23
CA ALA A 116 1.71 -24.20 15.55
C ALA A 116 1.41 -24.35 14.05
N ALA A 117 0.25 -23.84 13.58
CA ALA A 117 -0.18 -23.99 12.19
C ALA A 117 0.86 -23.41 11.22
N GLY A 118 1.31 -24.22 10.26
CA GLY A 118 2.31 -23.83 9.27
C GLY A 118 3.78 -24.03 9.69
N TYR A 119 4.05 -24.53 10.90
CA TYR A 119 5.40 -24.87 11.35
C TYR A 119 5.61 -26.38 11.44
N LEU A 120 6.79 -26.84 10.99
CA LEU A 120 7.26 -28.19 11.28
C LEU A 120 8.01 -28.16 12.62
N LEU A 121 7.36 -28.65 13.67
CA LEU A 121 7.90 -28.62 15.03
C LEU A 121 8.61 -29.94 15.36
N VAL A 122 9.64 -29.87 16.20
CA VAL A 122 10.30 -31.07 16.72
C VAL A 122 9.45 -31.69 17.84
N PRO A 123 9.44 -33.03 18.02
CA PRO A 123 8.60 -33.70 19.00
C PRO A 123 8.79 -33.17 20.43
N GLU A 124 10.04 -32.81 20.79
CA GLU A 124 10.34 -32.23 22.10
C GLU A 124 9.64 -30.89 22.32
N PHE A 125 9.56 -30.05 21.29
CA PHE A 125 8.89 -28.75 21.37
C PHE A 125 7.37 -28.91 21.33
N GLU A 126 6.84 -29.85 20.54
CA GLU A 126 5.40 -30.16 20.52
C GLU A 126 4.90 -30.59 21.90
N ALA A 127 5.66 -31.45 22.59
CA ALA A 127 5.33 -31.89 23.94
C ALA A 127 5.30 -30.72 24.94
N LEU A 128 6.26 -29.80 24.85
CA LEU A 128 6.29 -28.58 25.67
C LEU A 128 5.10 -27.65 25.38
N LEU A 129 4.80 -27.45 24.10
CA LEU A 129 3.68 -26.61 23.66
C LEU A 129 2.34 -27.16 24.17
N GLN A 130 2.10 -28.45 23.98
CA GLN A 130 0.90 -29.13 24.46
C GLN A 130 0.77 -29.02 25.99
N HIS A 131 1.87 -29.21 26.72
CA HIS A 131 1.88 -29.05 28.17
C HIS A 131 1.45 -27.63 28.58
N CYS A 132 2.10 -26.59 28.04
CA CYS A 132 1.79 -25.21 28.41
C CYS A 132 0.37 -24.76 28.01
N GLN A 133 -0.17 -25.27 26.90
CA GLN A 133 -1.54 -24.99 26.45
C GLN A 133 -2.61 -25.73 27.26
N ASN A 134 -2.28 -26.92 27.80
CA ASN A 134 -3.20 -27.70 28.64
C ASN A 134 -3.21 -27.24 30.11
N SER A 135 -2.11 -26.69 30.63
CA SER A 135 -1.96 -26.29 32.03
C SER A 135 -2.79 -25.07 32.44
N ALA A 136 -3.21 -24.23 31.49
CA ALA A 136 -4.18 -23.15 31.70
C ALA A 136 -4.87 -22.81 30.37
N PRO A 137 -6.19 -22.55 30.35
CA PRO A 137 -6.86 -22.13 29.13
C PRO A 137 -6.20 -20.87 28.58
N ALA A 138 -5.97 -20.84 27.26
CA ALA A 138 -5.44 -19.66 26.60
C ALA A 138 -6.34 -18.46 26.95
N PRO A 139 -5.76 -17.31 27.38
CA PRO A 139 -6.51 -16.07 27.46
C PRO A 139 -7.20 -15.82 26.11
N ALA A 140 -8.35 -15.14 26.11
CA ALA A 140 -8.94 -14.67 24.85
C ALA A 140 -7.85 -13.90 24.09
N LEU A 141 -7.43 -14.43 22.94
CA LEU A 141 -6.42 -13.80 22.11
C LEU A 141 -6.84 -12.35 21.88
N PRO A 142 -5.92 -11.37 21.99
CA PRO A 142 -6.18 -10.04 21.44
C PRO A 142 -6.67 -10.25 20.02
N SER A 143 -7.82 -9.67 19.67
CA SER A 143 -8.39 -9.88 18.34
C SER A 143 -7.33 -9.57 17.30
N GLY A 144 -7.04 -10.52 16.40
CA GLY A 144 -6.13 -10.33 15.27
C GLY A 144 -6.52 -9.11 14.42
N ALA A 145 -7.74 -8.61 14.60
CA ALA A 145 -8.20 -7.35 14.05
C ALA A 145 -7.32 -6.15 14.40
N GLU A 146 -6.85 -5.99 15.64
CA GLU A 146 -6.03 -4.82 15.99
C GLU A 146 -4.65 -4.89 15.30
N GLU A 147 -4.03 -6.08 15.28
CA GLU A 147 -2.78 -6.31 14.55
C GLU A 147 -2.95 -6.01 13.06
N ALA A 148 -4.02 -6.52 12.45
CA ALA A 148 -4.34 -6.28 11.04
C ALA A 148 -4.61 -4.80 10.75
N MET A 149 -5.34 -4.09 11.63
CA MET A 149 -5.56 -2.63 11.52
C MET A 149 -4.24 -1.86 11.56
N ASN A 150 -3.35 -2.18 12.50
CA ASN A 150 -2.04 -1.56 12.61
C ASN A 150 -1.17 -1.86 11.37
N GLN A 151 -1.17 -3.09 10.88
CA GLN A 151 -0.46 -3.49 9.65
C GLN A 151 -0.99 -2.71 8.43
N ASN A 152 -2.31 -2.63 8.28
CA ASN A 152 -2.94 -1.93 7.16
C ASN A 152 -2.52 -0.46 7.14
N LEU A 153 -2.57 0.21 8.29
CA LEU A 153 -2.16 1.60 8.42
C LEU A 153 -0.65 1.76 8.15
N HIS A 154 0.19 0.89 8.71
CA HIS A 154 1.64 0.92 8.50
C HIS A 154 2.00 0.78 7.02
N ARG A 155 1.47 -0.25 6.35
CA ARG A 155 1.71 -0.52 4.91
C ARG A 155 1.30 0.65 4.03
N SER A 156 0.12 1.20 4.29
CA SER A 156 -0.42 2.33 3.52
C SER A 156 0.47 3.58 3.66
N LEU A 157 0.90 3.92 4.87
CA LEU A 157 1.77 5.06 5.10
C LEU A 157 3.19 4.84 4.57
N ALA A 158 3.73 3.63 4.74
CA ALA A 158 5.03 3.26 4.18
C ALA A 158 5.03 3.36 2.64
N PHE A 159 3.95 2.92 1.99
CA PHE A 159 3.81 3.06 0.55
C PHE A 159 3.66 4.52 0.11
N SER A 160 2.89 5.34 0.82
CA SER A 160 2.82 6.79 0.55
C SER A 160 4.20 7.45 0.64
N ALA A 161 5.01 7.11 1.65
CA ALA A 161 6.37 7.62 1.77
C ALA A 161 7.27 7.17 0.59
N LEU A 162 7.19 5.90 0.19
CA LEU A 162 7.90 5.38 -0.97
C LEU A 162 7.48 6.09 -2.26
N LEU A 163 6.17 6.29 -2.46
CA LEU A 163 5.60 7.00 -3.60
C LEU A 163 6.19 8.41 -3.73
N HIS A 164 6.25 9.15 -2.62
CA HIS A 164 6.86 10.48 -2.61
C HIS A 164 8.35 10.43 -2.94
N GLN A 165 9.08 9.40 -2.51
CA GLN A 165 10.49 9.24 -2.87
C GLN A 165 10.66 8.93 -4.37
N LEU A 166 9.84 8.05 -4.93
CA LEU A 166 9.88 7.70 -6.35
C LEU A 166 9.53 8.90 -7.24
N THR A 167 8.51 9.67 -6.89
CA THR A 167 7.99 10.78 -7.73
C THR A 167 8.75 12.10 -7.59
N ARG A 168 9.46 12.35 -6.47
CA ARG A 168 10.22 13.60 -6.25
C ARG A 168 11.73 13.43 -6.12
N GLY A 169 12.21 12.22 -5.85
CA GLY A 169 13.59 11.96 -5.41
C GLY A 169 14.51 11.35 -6.46
N ILE A 170 14.02 11.02 -7.66
CA ILE A 170 14.81 10.37 -8.70
C ILE A 170 15.06 11.39 -9.82
N PRO A 171 16.24 12.04 -9.87
CA PRO A 171 16.56 13.01 -10.92
C PRO A 171 16.60 12.40 -12.32
N ASP A 172 16.87 11.09 -12.43
CA ASP A 172 16.87 10.34 -13.68
C ASP A 172 16.07 9.05 -13.52
N TRP A 173 14.89 8.97 -14.13
CA TRP A 173 14.07 7.76 -14.16
C TRP A 173 14.84 6.62 -14.81
N ARG A 174 15.48 5.78 -14.01
CA ARG A 174 16.24 4.64 -14.51
C ARG A 174 15.32 3.64 -15.18
N PRO A 175 15.76 2.93 -16.24
CA PRO A 175 14.93 1.94 -16.93
C PRO A 175 14.34 0.88 -15.99
N GLU A 176 15.06 0.49 -14.93
CA GLU A 176 14.59 -0.46 -13.91
C GLU A 176 13.40 0.09 -13.13
N THR A 177 13.46 1.37 -12.76
CA THR A 177 12.39 2.05 -12.01
C THR A 177 11.16 2.22 -12.88
N ILE A 178 11.34 2.62 -14.15
CA ILE A 178 10.25 2.72 -15.14
C ILE A 178 9.55 1.36 -15.29
N ARG A 179 10.31 0.27 -15.51
CA ARG A 179 9.74 -1.08 -15.63
C ARG A 179 8.98 -1.52 -14.38
N PHE A 180 9.51 -1.22 -13.19
CA PHE A 180 8.82 -1.51 -11.93
C PHE A 180 7.50 -0.73 -11.83
N TRP A 181 7.53 0.55 -12.21
CA TRP A 181 6.41 1.47 -12.11
C TRP A 181 5.27 1.14 -13.09
N GLU A 182 5.61 0.85 -14.34
CA GLU A 182 4.67 0.33 -15.35
C GLU A 182 4.12 -1.04 -14.97
N GLY A 183 5.00 -1.95 -14.51
CA GLY A 183 4.60 -3.27 -14.03
C GLY A 183 3.66 -3.20 -12.82
N LEU A 184 3.87 -2.25 -11.91
CA LEU A 184 2.97 -2.02 -10.78
C LEU A 184 1.60 -1.54 -11.25
N ARG A 185 1.54 -0.56 -12.17
CA ARG A 185 0.28 -0.08 -12.77
C ARG A 185 -0.51 -1.21 -13.42
N GLU A 186 0.15 -2.01 -14.27
CA GLU A 186 -0.48 -3.15 -14.92
C GLU A 186 -0.95 -4.20 -13.90
N PHE A 187 -0.13 -4.47 -12.88
CA PHE A 187 -0.44 -5.45 -11.85
C PHE A 187 -1.69 -5.07 -11.05
N VAL A 188 -1.84 -3.81 -10.65
CA VAL A 188 -3.00 -3.37 -9.86
C VAL A 188 -4.30 -3.35 -10.68
N LEU A 189 -4.24 -3.07 -11.98
CA LEU A 189 -5.41 -3.15 -12.87
C LEU A 189 -5.90 -4.60 -13.03
N LYS A 190 -4.98 -5.58 -12.98
CA LYS A 190 -5.29 -7.01 -13.05
C LYS A 190 -5.71 -7.62 -11.71
N ASN A 191 -5.35 -6.99 -10.59
CA ASN A 191 -5.47 -7.56 -9.24
C ASN A 191 -5.95 -6.53 -8.21
N PRO A 192 -7.09 -5.84 -8.39
CA PRO A 192 -7.59 -4.91 -7.38
C PRO A 192 -7.88 -5.60 -6.03
N THR A 193 -8.23 -6.87 -6.09
CA THR A 193 -8.24 -7.80 -4.96
C THR A 193 -7.40 -9.02 -5.31
N ILE A 194 -6.85 -9.68 -4.29
CA ILE A 194 -5.90 -10.78 -4.49
C ILE A 194 -5.93 -11.76 -3.31
N ASP A 195 -5.74 -13.05 -3.61
CA ASP A 195 -5.54 -14.09 -2.60
C ASP A 195 -4.12 -14.07 -2.02
N ARG A 196 -3.94 -14.76 -0.90
CA ARG A 196 -2.66 -14.81 -0.17
C ARG A 196 -1.54 -15.44 -0.99
N GLU A 197 -1.82 -16.54 -1.67
CA GLU A 197 -0.78 -17.32 -2.37
C GLU A 197 -0.20 -16.52 -3.54
N ARG A 198 -1.07 -15.90 -4.33
CA ARG A 198 -0.69 -15.05 -5.47
C ARG A 198 0.01 -13.80 -5.01
N LEU A 199 -0.45 -13.17 -3.92
CA LEU A 199 0.21 -12.01 -3.33
C LEU A 199 1.60 -12.34 -2.80
N GLN A 200 1.78 -13.54 -2.23
CA GLN A 200 3.09 -13.98 -1.76
C GLN A 200 4.08 -14.20 -2.91
N ARG A 201 3.61 -14.84 -3.99
CA ARG A 201 4.42 -15.08 -5.20
C ARG A 201 4.80 -13.79 -5.92
N SER A 202 3.97 -12.75 -5.86
CA SER A 202 4.25 -11.47 -6.53
C SER A 202 5.23 -10.57 -5.78
N GLY A 203 5.44 -10.79 -4.47
CA GLY A 203 6.26 -9.89 -3.64
C GLY A 203 5.61 -8.54 -3.34
N MET A 204 4.29 -8.38 -3.60
CA MET A 204 3.57 -7.12 -3.48
C MET A 204 2.86 -6.94 -2.11
N GLN A 205 3.19 -7.76 -1.11
CA GLN A 205 2.49 -7.82 0.19
C GLN A 205 2.41 -6.45 0.89
N LYS A 206 3.43 -5.61 0.70
CA LYS A 206 3.54 -4.28 1.33
C LYS A 206 2.56 -3.26 0.79
N PHE A 207 1.91 -3.53 -0.35
CA PHE A 207 1.03 -2.58 -1.03
C PHE A 207 -0.47 -2.89 -0.84
N TYR A 208 -0.79 -4.05 -0.26
CA TYR A 208 -2.14 -4.53 -0.03
C TYR A 208 -2.48 -4.60 1.47
N ILE A 209 -3.77 -4.40 1.77
CA ILE A 209 -4.37 -4.45 3.09
C ILE A 209 -5.40 -5.59 3.18
N MET A 210 -5.79 -5.97 4.39
CA MET A 210 -6.77 -7.05 4.62
C MET A 210 -7.89 -6.60 5.56
N HIS A 211 -9.04 -7.26 5.52
CA HIS A 211 -10.07 -7.03 6.52
C HIS A 211 -9.55 -7.42 7.92
N PRO A 212 -9.74 -6.59 8.97
CA PRO A 212 -9.23 -6.87 10.32
C PRO A 212 -9.63 -8.25 10.87
N GLU A 213 -10.89 -8.63 10.67
CA GLU A 213 -11.40 -9.95 11.09
C GLU A 213 -11.10 -11.11 10.11
N GLY A 214 -10.28 -10.89 9.07
CA GLY A 214 -9.93 -11.92 8.09
C GLY A 214 -11.05 -12.29 7.10
N ARG A 215 -12.12 -11.47 7.03
CA ARG A 215 -13.19 -11.60 6.03
C ARG A 215 -12.65 -11.25 4.64
N LEU A 216 -13.25 -11.82 3.59
CA LEU A 216 -12.98 -11.36 2.23
C LEU A 216 -13.53 -9.95 2.04
N ALA A 217 -12.79 -9.10 1.34
CA ALA A 217 -13.15 -7.71 1.09
C ALA A 217 -13.11 -7.39 -0.41
N ASN A 218 -14.06 -6.56 -0.83
CA ASN A 218 -14.08 -5.93 -2.15
C ASN A 218 -14.20 -4.40 -2.08
N ARG A 219 -14.34 -3.85 -0.87
CA ARG A 219 -14.40 -2.43 -0.62
C ARG A 219 -13.89 -2.09 0.77
N TYR A 220 -13.50 -0.83 0.96
CA TYR A 220 -13.31 -0.19 2.25
C TYR A 220 -13.46 1.33 2.10
N HIS A 221 -13.61 2.01 3.23
CA HIS A 221 -13.60 3.46 3.34
C HIS A 221 -12.34 3.95 4.03
N TYR A 222 -11.88 5.15 3.67
CA TYR A 222 -10.70 5.75 4.25
C TYR A 222 -10.82 7.27 4.34
N HIS A 223 -10.16 7.83 5.35
CA HIS A 223 -9.91 9.26 5.45
C HIS A 223 -8.41 9.50 5.37
N SER A 224 -8.01 10.61 4.75
CA SER A 224 -6.60 10.98 4.58
C SER A 224 -6.46 12.50 4.58
N GLU A 225 -5.50 13.03 5.35
CA GLU A 225 -5.08 14.43 5.30
C GLU A 225 -3.72 14.56 4.61
N ASP A 226 -3.47 15.71 3.99
CA ASP A 226 -2.17 16.10 3.40
C ASP A 226 -1.55 15.03 2.48
N ASP A 227 -2.35 14.45 1.58
CA ASP A 227 -1.90 13.39 0.66
C ASP A 227 -1.23 12.22 1.38
N PHE A 228 -1.87 11.76 2.45
CA PHE A 228 -1.45 10.63 3.29
C PHE A 228 -0.20 10.88 4.17
N ARG A 229 0.26 12.12 4.31
CA ARG A 229 1.48 12.44 5.09
C ARG A 229 1.27 12.43 6.60
N ASN A 230 0.14 12.97 7.07
CA ASN A 230 -0.04 13.31 8.48
C ASN A 230 -0.98 12.35 9.21
N SER A 231 -2.16 12.09 8.64
CA SER A 231 -3.18 11.23 9.23
C SER A 231 -3.87 10.39 8.16
N MET A 232 -4.21 9.16 8.54
CA MET A 232 -4.97 8.22 7.73
C MET A 232 -5.77 7.32 8.66
N SER A 233 -7.01 7.04 8.30
CA SER A 233 -7.85 6.01 8.92
C SER A 233 -8.48 5.15 7.84
N ILE A 234 -8.72 3.89 8.17
CA ILE A 234 -9.26 2.87 7.26
C ILE A 234 -10.35 2.12 8.02
N SER A 235 -11.53 1.96 7.39
CA SER A 235 -12.65 1.18 7.92
C SER A 235 -13.24 0.31 6.82
N PHE A 236 -13.56 -0.94 7.14
CA PHE A 236 -14.22 -1.86 6.20
C PHE A 236 -15.75 -1.88 6.38
N ASP A 237 -16.23 -1.40 7.53
CA ASP A 237 -17.64 -1.50 7.92
C ASP A 237 -18.34 -0.13 7.94
N GLU A 238 -17.61 0.95 8.27
CA GLU A 238 -18.15 2.31 8.42
C GLU A 238 -17.71 3.22 7.29
N ASP A 239 -18.63 4.06 6.80
CA ASP A 239 -18.29 5.13 5.88
C ASP A 239 -17.64 6.30 6.64
N ILE A 240 -16.33 6.45 6.42
CA ILE A 240 -15.50 7.47 7.05
C ILE A 240 -14.95 8.49 6.05
N GLY A 241 -15.46 8.50 4.80
CA GLY A 241 -15.06 9.48 3.79
C GLY A 241 -14.95 8.91 2.39
N LYS A 242 -13.72 8.72 1.91
CA LYS A 242 -13.48 8.21 0.55
C LYS A 242 -13.69 6.71 0.53
N GLU A 243 -14.16 6.18 -0.60
CA GLU A 243 -14.33 4.75 -0.82
C GLU A 243 -13.27 4.24 -1.81
N ALA A 244 -12.76 3.03 -1.56
CA ALA A 244 -12.00 2.26 -2.52
C ALA A 244 -12.77 1.00 -2.90
N SER A 245 -13.28 0.98 -4.12
CA SER A 245 -14.10 -0.10 -4.67
C SER A 245 -14.21 0.00 -6.20
N ALA A 246 -14.77 -1.03 -6.82
CA ALA A 246 -15.14 -0.99 -8.24
C ALA A 246 -16.14 0.14 -8.55
N ALA A 247 -17.07 0.43 -7.64
CA ALA A 247 -18.06 1.49 -7.80
C ALA A 247 -17.42 2.88 -7.69
N ALA A 248 -16.50 3.07 -6.74
CA ALA A 248 -15.72 4.31 -6.62
C ALA A 248 -14.83 4.56 -7.85
N ALA A 249 -14.32 3.49 -8.46
CA ALA A 249 -13.61 3.53 -9.75
C ALA A 249 -14.56 3.59 -10.98
N ARG A 250 -15.88 3.62 -10.78
CA ARG A 250 -16.92 3.68 -11.82
C ARG A 250 -16.82 2.55 -12.86
N LEU A 251 -16.25 1.40 -12.50
CA LEU A 251 -16.12 0.26 -13.41
C LEU A 251 -17.46 -0.23 -13.96
N PRO A 252 -18.53 -0.40 -13.14
CA PRO A 252 -19.81 -0.89 -13.64
C PRO A 252 -20.39 -0.04 -14.78
N GLU A 253 -20.18 1.29 -14.70
CA GLU A 253 -20.62 2.24 -15.72
C GLU A 253 -19.66 2.30 -16.93
N LEU A 254 -18.34 2.33 -16.68
CA LEU A 254 -17.34 2.40 -17.73
C LEU A 254 -17.38 1.17 -18.64
N LEU A 255 -17.59 -0.01 -18.07
CA LEU A 255 -17.67 -1.27 -18.81
C LEU A 255 -18.97 -1.43 -19.63
N GLN A 256 -19.94 -0.51 -19.50
CA GLN A 256 -21.06 -0.44 -20.45
C GLN A 256 -20.62 0.09 -21.82
N ILE A 257 -19.48 0.79 -21.89
CA ILE A 257 -18.92 1.28 -23.14
C ILE A 257 -18.19 0.12 -23.83
N PRO A 258 -18.65 -0.37 -25.00
CA PRO A 258 -18.09 -1.58 -25.63
C PRO A 258 -16.58 -1.52 -25.85
N LEU A 259 -16.08 -0.34 -26.23
CA LEU A 259 -14.65 -0.10 -26.44
C LEU A 259 -13.81 -0.32 -25.17
N ILE A 260 -14.33 0.10 -24.01
CA ILE A 260 -13.65 -0.06 -22.72
C ILE A 260 -13.73 -1.51 -22.24
N ALA A 261 -14.89 -2.15 -22.39
CA ALA A 261 -15.05 -3.57 -22.08
C ALA A 261 -14.12 -4.46 -22.93
N GLU A 262 -13.91 -4.11 -24.20
CA GLU A 262 -12.96 -4.80 -25.06
C GLU A 262 -11.51 -4.62 -24.58
N LEU A 263 -11.10 -3.40 -24.23
CA LEU A 263 -9.78 -3.13 -23.63
C LEU A 263 -9.51 -4.01 -22.40
N PHE A 264 -10.48 -4.11 -21.49
CA PHE A 264 -10.33 -4.91 -20.27
C PHE A 264 -10.12 -6.39 -20.59
N ARG A 265 -10.91 -6.94 -21.53
CA ARG A 265 -10.76 -8.33 -21.98
C ARG A 265 -9.43 -8.59 -22.68
N GLU A 266 -8.99 -7.69 -23.56
CA GLU A 266 -7.71 -7.82 -24.27
C GLU A 266 -6.51 -7.76 -23.32
N LYS A 267 -6.54 -6.85 -22.34
CA LYS A 267 -5.45 -6.65 -21.38
C LYS A 267 -5.53 -7.60 -20.19
N GLY A 268 -6.66 -8.29 -20.00
CA GLY A 268 -6.92 -9.14 -18.84
C GLY A 268 -7.06 -8.35 -17.54
N TYR A 269 -7.55 -7.10 -17.62
CA TYR A 269 -7.84 -6.28 -16.45
C TYR A 269 -9.07 -6.79 -15.70
N ALA A 270 -9.11 -6.58 -14.39
CA ALA A 270 -10.23 -7.00 -13.58
C ALA A 270 -11.44 -6.09 -13.82
N GLU A 271 -12.56 -6.68 -14.25
CA GLU A 271 -13.82 -5.97 -14.52
C GLU A 271 -14.57 -5.55 -13.25
N SER A 272 -14.21 -6.15 -12.11
CA SER A 272 -14.78 -5.90 -10.79
C SER A 272 -13.73 -6.08 -9.70
N PHE A 273 -14.08 -5.67 -8.48
CA PHE A 273 -13.31 -6.01 -7.29
C PHE A 273 -14.02 -7.23 -6.69
N GLU A 274 -13.60 -8.43 -7.09
CA GLU A 274 -14.16 -9.65 -6.50
C GLU A 274 -13.73 -9.78 -5.03
N PRO A 275 -14.57 -10.30 -4.11
CA PRO A 275 -14.18 -10.47 -2.72
C PRO A 275 -12.88 -11.28 -2.59
N GLY A 276 -11.83 -10.66 -2.07
CA GLY A 276 -10.51 -11.27 -1.90
C GLY A 276 -9.98 -11.14 -0.48
N GLU A 277 -8.96 -11.94 -0.13
CA GLU A 277 -8.29 -11.86 1.19
C GLU A 277 -7.59 -10.51 1.38
N PHE A 278 -7.12 -9.93 0.28
CA PHE A 278 -6.40 -8.67 0.26
C PHE A 278 -6.98 -7.74 -0.81
N ILE A 279 -6.92 -6.44 -0.54
CA ILE A 279 -7.34 -5.36 -1.42
C ILE A 279 -6.26 -4.28 -1.46
N LEU A 280 -6.18 -3.50 -2.53
CA LEU A 280 -5.24 -2.37 -2.66
C LEU A 280 -5.28 -1.48 -1.41
N SER A 281 -4.12 -0.96 -0.97
CA SER A 281 -4.08 0.06 0.08
C SER A 281 -4.62 1.43 -0.43
N PRO A 282 -5.07 2.35 0.44
CA PRO A 282 -5.58 3.66 0.04
C PRO A 282 -4.67 4.45 -0.92
N PRO A 283 -3.35 4.59 -0.66
CA PRO A 283 -2.49 5.30 -1.61
C PRO A 283 -2.30 4.53 -2.92
N LEU A 284 -2.33 3.19 -2.90
CA LEU A 284 -2.24 2.36 -4.10
C LEU A 284 -3.49 2.50 -4.97
N PHE A 285 -4.68 2.47 -4.36
CA PHE A 285 -5.93 2.70 -5.06
C PHE A 285 -5.98 4.12 -5.65
N GLN A 286 -5.78 5.15 -4.81
CA GLN A 286 -5.99 6.53 -5.21
C GLN A 286 -4.93 7.02 -6.22
N ASN A 287 -3.65 6.72 -5.97
CA ASN A 287 -2.57 7.36 -6.71
C ASN A 287 -2.03 6.48 -7.85
N ILE A 288 -2.22 5.15 -7.79
CA ILE A 288 -1.74 4.23 -8.85
C ILE A 288 -2.90 3.67 -9.66
N TYR A 289 -3.85 2.99 -9.02
CA TYR A 289 -4.92 2.28 -9.73
C TYR A 289 -5.79 3.23 -10.55
N LEU A 290 -6.28 4.33 -9.96
CA LEU A 290 -7.10 5.31 -10.69
C LEU A 290 -6.32 6.04 -11.78
N GLY A 291 -5.03 6.31 -11.56
CA GLY A 291 -4.15 6.89 -12.58
C GLY A 291 -3.98 5.96 -13.78
N ALA A 292 -3.53 4.74 -13.52
CA ALA A 292 -3.36 3.69 -14.53
C ALA A 292 -4.66 3.38 -15.29
N LEU A 293 -5.79 3.37 -14.59
CA LEU A 293 -7.11 3.17 -15.18
C LEU A 293 -7.45 4.31 -16.15
N GLY A 294 -7.19 5.54 -15.73
CA GLY A 294 -7.43 6.73 -16.53
C GLY A 294 -6.55 6.76 -17.79
N GLU A 295 -5.26 6.52 -17.63
CA GLU A 295 -4.28 6.42 -18.72
C GLU A 295 -4.72 5.36 -19.76
N ALA A 296 -5.01 4.13 -19.31
CA ALA A 296 -5.38 3.03 -20.20
C ALA A 296 -6.67 3.28 -20.99
N ILE A 297 -7.68 3.88 -20.35
CA ILE A 297 -8.95 4.23 -21.01
C ILE A 297 -8.74 5.38 -21.98
N GLY A 298 -8.05 6.44 -21.54
CA GLY A 298 -7.79 7.63 -22.36
C GLY A 298 -7.06 7.28 -23.65
N GLU A 299 -5.97 6.52 -23.54
CA GLU A 299 -5.18 6.04 -24.68
C GLU A 299 -6.03 5.20 -25.65
N ARG A 300 -6.81 4.23 -25.13
CA ARG A 300 -7.69 3.39 -25.96
C ARG A 300 -8.73 4.23 -26.70
N VAL A 301 -9.38 5.16 -26.01
CA VAL A 301 -10.40 6.02 -26.62
C VAL A 301 -9.77 6.85 -27.72
N LEU A 302 -8.71 7.61 -27.44
CA LEU A 302 -8.08 8.48 -28.45
C LEU A 302 -7.57 7.69 -29.66
N SER A 303 -6.89 6.57 -29.42
CA SER A 303 -6.35 5.71 -30.49
C SER A 303 -7.45 5.14 -31.39
N SER A 304 -8.63 4.82 -30.84
CA SER A 304 -9.76 4.32 -31.64
C SER A 304 -10.33 5.34 -32.63
N TYR A 305 -10.05 6.63 -32.41
CA TYR A 305 -10.41 7.74 -33.29
C TYR A 305 -9.22 8.27 -34.10
N GLY A 306 -8.13 7.49 -34.22
CA GLY A 306 -6.97 7.83 -35.05
C GLY A 306 -6.01 8.84 -34.42
N MET A 307 -6.17 9.16 -33.13
CA MET A 307 -5.23 10.03 -32.39
C MET A 307 -4.20 9.16 -31.68
N GLU A 308 -3.01 9.04 -32.25
CA GLU A 308 -1.93 8.20 -31.73
C GLU A 308 -1.31 8.83 -30.48
N CYS A 309 -1.34 8.12 -29.35
CA CYS A 309 -0.64 8.49 -28.13
C CYS A 309 0.72 7.76 -28.10
N ARG A 310 1.81 8.52 -28.17
CA ARG A 310 3.17 7.97 -28.11
C ARG A 310 3.72 8.05 -26.68
N PRO A 311 4.49 7.05 -26.23
CA PRO A 311 5.15 7.10 -24.94
C PRO A 311 6.18 8.24 -24.89
N LEU A 312 6.39 8.77 -23.69
CA LEU A 312 7.38 9.83 -23.44
C LEU A 312 8.81 9.27 -23.41
N GLU A 313 9.79 10.12 -23.71
CA GLU A 313 11.20 9.75 -23.55
C GLU A 313 11.59 9.71 -22.07
N GLN A 314 12.71 9.04 -21.76
CA GLN A 314 13.18 8.85 -20.38
C GLN A 314 13.34 10.18 -19.60
N GLY A 315 13.79 11.24 -20.28
CA GLY A 315 13.98 12.57 -19.69
C GLY A 315 12.66 13.32 -19.41
N GLU A 316 11.55 12.85 -19.97
CA GLU A 316 10.22 13.44 -19.84
C GLU A 316 9.28 12.58 -19.00
N TYR A 317 9.76 11.44 -18.51
CA TYR A 317 8.97 10.48 -17.76
C TYR A 317 8.36 11.10 -16.49
N GLU A 318 7.06 10.85 -16.25
CA GLU A 318 6.23 11.45 -15.19
C GLU A 318 5.93 12.97 -15.32
N LEU A 319 6.35 13.62 -16.42
CA LEU A 319 5.89 14.97 -16.73
C LEU A 319 4.45 14.95 -17.22
N PHE A 320 4.12 14.11 -18.19
CA PHE A 320 2.77 13.90 -18.72
C PHE A 320 2.53 12.41 -18.97
N ASP A 321 1.35 12.03 -19.46
CA ASP A 321 1.02 10.62 -19.67
C ASP A 321 1.39 10.15 -21.07
N ALA A 322 1.19 10.99 -22.09
CA ALA A 322 1.59 10.67 -23.46
C ALA A 322 1.87 11.92 -24.32
N ARG A 323 2.53 11.71 -25.45
CA ARG A 323 2.78 12.70 -26.48
C ARG A 323 1.92 12.43 -27.71
N ILE A 324 1.23 13.44 -28.23
CA ILE A 324 0.44 13.34 -29.47
C ILE A 324 1.25 13.87 -30.66
N SER A 325 1.92 15.01 -30.50
CA SER A 325 2.85 15.59 -31.48
C SER A 325 4.07 16.17 -30.77
N GLU A 326 5.07 16.67 -31.51
CA GLU A 326 6.26 17.31 -30.93
C GLU A 326 5.92 18.52 -30.03
N GLN A 327 4.75 19.15 -30.23
CA GLN A 327 4.35 20.35 -29.47
C GLN A 327 3.12 20.12 -28.56
N LEU A 328 2.48 18.95 -28.64
CA LEU A 328 1.21 18.66 -27.97
C LEU A 328 1.27 17.39 -27.13
N TYR A 329 1.13 17.55 -25.83
CA TYR A 329 1.18 16.48 -24.85
C TYR A 329 -0.20 16.32 -24.20
N VAL A 330 -0.46 15.14 -23.63
CA VAL A 330 -1.72 14.82 -22.96
C VAL A 330 -1.46 14.26 -21.57
N ASP A 331 -2.30 14.66 -20.62
CA ASP A 331 -2.34 14.17 -19.26
C ASP A 331 -3.79 13.86 -18.89
N PHE A 332 -4.04 12.58 -18.63
CA PHE A 332 -5.31 11.99 -18.30
C PHE A 332 -5.57 12.14 -16.80
N LYS A 333 -6.80 12.54 -16.48
CA LYS A 333 -7.24 12.71 -15.10
C LYS A 333 -8.47 11.86 -14.84
N PHE A 334 -8.48 11.22 -13.67
CA PHE A 334 -9.64 10.46 -13.20
C PHE A 334 -10.29 11.21 -12.03
N TRP A 335 -10.89 12.36 -12.34
CA TRP A 335 -11.50 13.22 -11.31
C TRP A 335 -12.98 12.91 -11.12
N GLY A 336 -13.43 12.95 -9.86
CA GLY A 336 -14.85 12.92 -9.52
C GLY A 336 -15.47 14.31 -9.53
N ALA A 337 -16.80 14.38 -9.51
CA ALA A 337 -17.57 15.64 -9.49
C ALA A 337 -17.25 16.57 -8.29
N HIS A 338 -16.59 16.06 -7.26
CA HIS A 338 -16.25 16.78 -6.02
C HIS A 338 -14.76 17.15 -5.90
N THR A 339 -13.93 16.83 -6.89
CA THR A 339 -12.49 17.15 -6.87
C THR A 339 -12.27 18.62 -7.24
N ARG A 340 -12.62 19.55 -6.35
CA ARG A 340 -12.23 20.96 -6.45
C ARG A 340 -10.82 21.13 -5.88
N VAL A 341 -9.81 20.92 -6.72
CA VAL A 341 -8.47 21.43 -6.42
C VAL A 341 -8.43 22.89 -6.87
N ASP A 342 -7.69 23.74 -6.14
CA ASP A 342 -7.44 25.12 -6.56
C ASP A 342 -6.83 25.11 -7.98
N ALA A 343 -7.61 25.61 -8.94
CA ALA A 343 -7.26 25.64 -10.35
C ALA A 343 -5.94 26.40 -10.59
N GLN A 344 -5.59 27.36 -9.72
CA GLN A 344 -4.40 28.17 -9.87
C GLN A 344 -3.12 27.40 -9.50
N GLU A 345 -3.13 26.65 -8.40
CA GLU A 345 -1.96 25.85 -7.98
C GLU A 345 -1.70 24.70 -8.96
N GLN A 346 -2.76 24.08 -9.49
CA GLN A 346 -2.65 23.01 -10.49
C GLN A 346 -2.09 23.53 -11.82
N LYS A 347 -2.61 24.67 -12.31
CA LYS A 347 -2.06 25.30 -13.53
C LYS A 347 -0.59 25.66 -13.37
N GLU A 348 -0.18 26.14 -12.20
CA GLU A 348 1.22 26.44 -11.95
C GLU A 348 2.12 25.19 -11.98
N LYS A 349 1.65 24.06 -11.46
CA LYS A 349 2.37 22.77 -11.56
C LYS A 349 2.47 22.30 -13.02
N ILE A 350 1.40 22.42 -13.78
CA ILE A 350 1.38 22.07 -15.21
C ILE A 350 2.36 22.95 -15.98
N ARG A 351 2.38 24.27 -15.75
CA ARG A 351 3.34 25.18 -16.40
C ARG A 351 4.79 24.82 -16.12
N ARG A 352 5.12 24.40 -14.90
CA ARG A 352 6.47 23.92 -14.57
C ARG A 352 6.83 22.66 -15.35
N LYS A 353 5.90 21.70 -15.46
CA LYS A 353 6.08 20.50 -16.29
C LYS A 353 6.25 20.86 -17.76
N MET A 354 5.46 21.80 -18.28
CA MET A 354 5.58 22.29 -19.65
C MET A 354 6.95 22.90 -19.93
N ALA A 355 7.45 23.74 -19.02
CA ALA A 355 8.77 24.35 -19.13
C ALA A 355 9.91 23.31 -19.07
N GLN A 356 9.74 22.24 -18.29
CA GLN A 356 10.71 21.15 -18.19
C GLN A 356 10.74 20.26 -19.45
N ALA A 357 9.57 19.96 -20.01
CA ALA A 357 9.43 19.20 -21.26
C ALA A 357 9.67 20.08 -22.51
N ASN A 358 9.80 21.40 -22.35
CA ASN A 358 9.89 22.36 -23.45
C ASN A 358 8.71 22.27 -24.44
N VAL A 359 7.48 22.12 -23.90
CA VAL A 359 6.24 21.99 -24.68
C VAL A 359 5.38 23.25 -24.59
N THR A 360 4.69 23.56 -25.68
CA THR A 360 3.85 24.75 -25.82
C THR A 360 2.38 24.48 -25.58
N CYS A 361 1.92 23.24 -25.78
CA CYS A 361 0.52 22.87 -25.63
C CYS A 361 0.34 21.57 -24.83
N VAL A 362 -0.61 21.58 -23.89
CA VAL A 362 -0.99 20.40 -23.09
C VAL A 362 -2.50 20.27 -23.01
N LEU A 363 -3.00 19.08 -23.28
CA LEU A 363 -4.38 18.67 -23.03
C LEU A 363 -4.48 17.99 -21.66
N ILE A 364 -5.26 18.59 -20.75
CA ILE A 364 -5.65 17.96 -19.49
C ILE A 364 -7.01 17.31 -19.71
N VAL A 365 -7.04 15.98 -19.79
CA VAL A 365 -8.20 15.22 -20.24
C VAL A 365 -8.79 14.44 -19.08
N ASN A 366 -9.89 14.94 -18.52
CA ASN A 366 -10.63 14.16 -17.55
C ASN A 366 -11.33 12.99 -18.28
N ILE A 367 -11.22 11.77 -17.76
CA ILE A 367 -11.79 10.60 -18.42
C ILE A 367 -13.31 10.62 -18.30
N VAL A 368 -13.84 10.86 -17.10
CA VAL A 368 -15.28 10.77 -16.87
C VAL A 368 -15.89 12.13 -16.61
N SER A 369 -16.82 12.56 -17.47
CA SER A 369 -17.53 13.83 -17.29
C SER A 369 -18.36 13.80 -15.99
N PRO A 370 -18.23 14.81 -15.11
CA PRO A 370 -19.04 14.93 -13.90
C PRO A 370 -20.55 14.99 -14.17
N ASP A 371 -20.94 15.77 -15.18
CA ASP A 371 -22.34 16.12 -15.48
C ASP A 371 -22.79 15.64 -16.88
N GLY A 372 -21.95 14.89 -17.59
CA GLY A 372 -22.17 14.50 -18.98
C GLY A 372 -22.13 15.68 -19.97
N ARG A 373 -21.80 16.89 -19.48
CA ARG A 373 -21.64 18.09 -20.29
C ARG A 373 -20.22 18.22 -20.78
N PHE A 374 -20.09 18.79 -21.97
CA PHE A 374 -18.82 19.10 -22.60
C PHE A 374 -18.73 20.62 -22.81
N GLU A 375 -17.96 21.27 -21.95
CA GLU A 375 -17.59 22.68 -22.04
C GLU A 375 -16.07 22.75 -21.81
N PRO A 376 -15.24 22.72 -22.89
CA PRO A 376 -13.79 22.79 -22.74
C PRO A 376 -13.40 24.16 -22.20
N ILE A 377 -12.35 24.19 -21.38
CA ILE A 377 -11.79 25.44 -20.85
C ILE A 377 -10.46 25.68 -21.57
N PRO A 378 -10.47 26.41 -22.70
CA PRO A 378 -9.24 26.81 -23.36
C PRO A 378 -8.52 27.85 -22.49
N GLY A 379 -7.33 27.50 -21.99
CA GLY A 379 -6.41 28.45 -21.39
C GLY A 379 -5.64 29.20 -22.47
N GLY A 380 -5.58 30.53 -22.37
CA GLY A 380 -4.74 31.36 -23.25
C GLY A 380 -3.23 31.14 -23.06
N ASP A 381 -2.84 30.23 -22.18
CA ASP A 381 -1.48 29.85 -21.79
C ASP A 381 -1.04 28.49 -22.36
N GLY A 382 -1.77 27.93 -23.34
CA GLY A 382 -1.45 26.65 -23.96
C GLY A 382 -1.91 25.42 -23.16
N ILE A 383 -2.63 25.63 -22.05
CA ILE A 383 -3.23 24.56 -21.25
C ILE A 383 -4.72 24.47 -21.60
N VAL A 384 -5.17 23.34 -22.11
CA VAL A 384 -6.57 23.13 -22.48
C VAL A 384 -7.16 22.01 -21.65
N GLU A 385 -8.25 22.29 -20.95
CA GLU A 385 -8.94 21.31 -20.12
C GLU A 385 -10.14 20.73 -20.86
N VAL A 386 -10.14 19.41 -21.03
CA VAL A 386 -11.24 18.62 -21.58
C VAL A 386 -12.00 18.01 -20.39
N PRO A 387 -13.27 18.37 -20.15
CA PRO A 387 -14.00 18.06 -18.92
C PRO A 387 -14.41 16.58 -18.78
N GLY A 388 -14.33 15.80 -19.86
CA GLY A 388 -14.73 14.41 -19.91
C GLY A 388 -14.56 13.81 -21.31
N LEU A 389 -14.00 12.60 -21.42
CA LEU A 389 -14.06 11.79 -22.65
C LEU A 389 -15.31 10.95 -22.74
N VAL A 390 -15.83 10.50 -21.59
CA VAL A 390 -16.99 9.62 -21.53
C VAL A 390 -18.05 10.14 -20.58
N ASP A 391 -19.32 9.91 -20.93
CA ASP A 391 -20.43 9.96 -20.01
C ASP A 391 -20.72 8.54 -19.54
N ALA A 392 -20.11 8.19 -18.42
CA ALA A 392 -20.30 6.88 -17.80
C ALA A 392 -21.75 6.63 -17.37
N ARG A 393 -22.55 7.66 -17.01
CA ARG A 393 -23.97 7.44 -16.64
C ARG A 393 -24.78 6.94 -17.83
N ARG A 394 -24.45 7.44 -19.02
CA ARG A 394 -25.09 7.04 -20.28
C ARG A 394 -24.39 5.87 -20.96
N GLY A 395 -23.19 5.48 -20.50
CA GLY A 395 -22.37 4.45 -21.13
C GLY A 395 -21.92 4.82 -22.55
N VAL A 396 -21.58 6.09 -22.78
CA VAL A 396 -21.18 6.58 -24.12
C VAL A 396 -19.91 7.41 -24.09
N ILE A 397 -19.20 7.41 -25.22
CA ILE A 397 -18.11 8.35 -25.51
C ILE A 397 -18.73 9.69 -25.91
N LEU A 398 -18.18 10.78 -25.40
CA LEU A 398 -18.62 12.14 -25.72
C LEU A 398 -18.02 12.57 -27.06
N GLN A 399 -18.78 12.42 -28.14
CA GLN A 399 -18.30 12.83 -29.47
C GLN A 399 -17.85 14.29 -29.58
N PRO A 400 -18.52 15.27 -28.94
CA PRO A 400 -18.02 16.64 -28.93
C PRO A 400 -16.60 16.79 -28.36
N ALA A 401 -16.22 15.92 -27.40
CA ALA A 401 -14.87 15.92 -26.85
C ALA A 401 -13.84 15.40 -27.87
N ILE A 402 -14.18 14.33 -28.59
CA ILE A 402 -13.34 13.76 -29.64
C ILE A 402 -13.15 14.76 -30.78
N GLU A 403 -14.24 15.38 -31.25
CA GLU A 403 -14.21 16.39 -32.31
C GLU A 403 -13.35 17.59 -31.93
N PHE A 404 -13.51 18.08 -30.69
CA PHE A 404 -12.69 19.18 -30.17
C PHE A 404 -11.21 18.82 -30.09
N ILE A 405 -10.86 17.65 -29.54
CA ILE A 405 -9.46 17.21 -29.45
C ILE A 405 -8.86 17.05 -30.84
N HIS A 406 -9.60 16.43 -31.77
CA HIS A 406 -9.14 16.25 -33.15
C HIS A 406 -8.90 17.58 -33.88
N GLN A 407 -9.81 18.54 -33.72
CA GLN A 407 -9.63 19.89 -34.26
C GLN A 407 -8.41 20.57 -33.62
N TYR A 408 -8.27 20.50 -32.30
CA TYR A 408 -7.17 21.11 -31.58
C TYR A 408 -5.81 20.52 -32.00
N ILE A 409 -5.72 19.20 -32.15
CA ILE A 409 -4.55 18.52 -32.71
C ILE A 409 -4.27 19.03 -34.12
N SER A 410 -5.28 19.16 -34.97
CA SER A 410 -5.09 19.63 -36.36
C SER A 410 -4.57 21.07 -36.45
N GLU A 411 -4.87 21.90 -35.45
CA GLU A 411 -4.41 23.29 -35.36
C GLU A 411 -3.00 23.43 -34.76
N HIS A 412 -2.51 22.41 -34.02
CA HIS A 412 -1.27 22.47 -33.22
C HIS A 412 -0.30 21.29 -33.44
N ALA A 413 -0.58 20.40 -34.40
CA ALA A 413 0.32 19.37 -34.91
C ALA A 413 1.14 19.93 -36.08
#